data_AF-W1TSM8-F1
#
_entry.id   AF-W1TSM8-F1
#
_cell.length_a   1.000
_cell.length_b   1.000
_cell.length_c   1.000
_cell.angle_alpha   90.00
_cell.angle_beta   90.00
_cell.angle_gamma   90.00
#
_symmetry.space_group_name_H-M   'P 1'
#
loop_
_entity.id
_entity.type
_entity.pdbx_description
1 polymer ?
#
loop_
_entity_poly.entity_id
_entity_poly.type
_entity_poly.pdbx_seq_one_letter_code
_entity_poly.pdbx_strand_id
1 'polypeptide(L)'
;MNRPNEFDNINKPSHYQGKYGLEAIDVVRNFAGDLSAVEGFYWGNAMKYMLRFQHKNGLEDLKKARKNLEWLIEERERAEHKKQDSIR
;
A
#
# COMPACT_ATOMS: atom_id res chain seq x y z
N MET A 1 13.98 34.95 6.09
CA MET A 1 13.30 34.77 4.78
C MET A 1 13.00 33.29 4.63
N ASN A 2 11.72 32.88 4.70
CA ASN A 2 11.34 31.47 4.51
C ASN A 2 11.32 31.17 3.00
N ARG A 3 12.03 30.11 2.58
CA ARG A 3 12.08 29.72 1.16
C ARG A 3 10.74 29.07 0.78
N PRO A 4 10.09 29.46 -0.34
CA PRO A 4 8.67 29.11 -0.58
C PRO A 4 8.39 27.67 -1.03
N ASN A 5 9.37 26.76 -1.01
CA ASN A 5 9.30 25.50 -1.77
C ASN A 5 9.94 24.29 -1.06
N GLU A 6 10.03 24.30 0.26
CA GLU A 6 10.46 23.11 0.99
C GLU A 6 9.24 22.20 1.19
N PHE A 7 9.09 21.18 0.32
CA PHE A 7 8.10 20.14 0.55
C PHE A 7 8.32 19.54 1.94
N ASP A 8 7.25 19.47 2.74
CA ASP A 8 7.29 18.78 4.02
C ASP A 8 7.38 17.27 3.75
N ASN A 9 8.62 16.79 3.60
CA ASN A 9 8.90 15.40 3.27
C ASN A 9 8.45 14.42 4.37
N ILE A 10 8.14 14.91 5.57
CA ILE A 10 7.70 14.10 6.70
C ILE A 10 6.18 14.01 6.71
N ASN A 11 5.49 15.15 6.75
CA ASN A 11 4.05 15.17 6.95
C ASN A 11 3.26 15.19 5.65
N LYS A 12 3.83 15.73 4.57
CA LYS A 12 3.17 15.91 3.26
C LYS A 12 4.09 15.62 2.06
N PRO A 13 4.71 14.43 2.01
CA PRO A 13 5.58 14.03 0.90
C PRO A 13 4.83 14.04 -0.44
N SER A 14 5.37 14.80 -1.40
CA SER A 14 4.76 14.99 -2.73
C SER A 14 4.49 13.69 -3.49
N HIS A 15 5.32 12.67 -3.30
CA HIS A 15 5.20 11.37 -3.96
C HIS A 15 4.09 10.48 -3.39
N TYR A 16 3.35 10.94 -2.37
CA TYR A 16 2.15 10.29 -1.86
C TYR A 16 0.86 11.06 -2.15
N GLN A 17 0.95 12.20 -2.84
CA GLN A 17 -0.20 13.06 -3.14
C GLN A 17 -0.66 12.86 -4.59
N GLY A 18 -1.93 12.51 -4.75
CA GLY A 18 -2.57 12.44 -6.05
C GLY A 18 -2.86 13.84 -6.62
N LYS A 19 -3.17 13.88 -7.93
CA LYS A 19 -3.45 15.11 -8.69
C LYS A 19 -4.48 16.05 -8.04
N TYR A 20 -5.45 15.50 -7.32
CA TYR A 20 -6.54 16.24 -6.67
C TYR A 20 -6.37 16.34 -5.14
N GLY A 21 -5.17 16.09 -4.61
CA GLY A 21 -4.86 16.24 -3.18
C GLY A 21 -5.17 15.02 -2.30
N LEU A 22 -5.68 13.91 -2.88
CA LEU A 22 -5.87 12.65 -2.14
C LEU A 22 -4.52 12.05 -1.75
N GLU A 23 -4.32 11.74 -0.47
CA GLU A 23 -3.07 11.14 0.00
C GLU A 23 -3.16 9.60 -0.01
N ALA A 24 -2.03 8.94 -0.28
CA ALA A 24 -1.98 7.47 -0.28
C ALA A 24 -2.42 6.85 1.06
N ILE A 25 -2.19 7.55 2.18
CA ILE A 25 -2.64 7.10 3.49
C ILE A 25 -4.15 7.12 3.65
N ASP A 26 -4.86 8.04 2.97
CA ASP A 26 -6.32 8.10 2.99
C ASP A 26 -6.91 6.88 2.31
N VAL A 27 -6.33 6.46 1.19
CA VAL A 27 -6.70 5.21 0.50
C VAL A 27 -6.48 4.00 1.42
N VAL A 28 -5.32 3.92 2.08
CA VAL A 28 -5.02 2.82 3.00
C VAL A 28 -6.04 2.78 4.15
N ARG A 29 -6.32 3.91 4.80
CA ARG A 29 -7.28 3.96 5.91
C ARG A 29 -8.71 3.64 5.48
N ASN A 30 -9.14 4.11 4.31
CA ASN A 30 -10.52 3.96 3.86
C ASN A 30 -10.85 2.56 3.35
N PHE A 31 -9.86 1.81 2.85
CA PHE A 31 -10.07 0.51 2.21
C PHE A 31 -9.42 -0.68 2.93
N ALA A 32 -8.73 -0.47 4.07
CA ALA A 32 -8.09 -1.55 4.81
C ALA A 32 -9.07 -2.62 5.32
N GLY A 33 -10.32 -2.25 5.65
CA GLY A 33 -11.32 -3.19 6.18
C GLY A 33 -10.83 -3.99 7.38
N ASP A 34 -11.20 -5.27 7.45
CA ASP A 34 -10.88 -6.19 8.56
C ASP A 34 -9.66 -7.08 8.27
N LEU A 35 -8.67 -6.57 7.53
CA LEU A 35 -7.43 -7.31 7.29
C LEU A 35 -6.67 -7.53 8.61
N SER A 36 -6.10 -8.72 8.79
CA SER A 36 -5.17 -8.95 9.89
C SER A 36 -3.95 -8.03 9.78
N ALA A 37 -3.17 -7.90 10.86
CA ALA A 37 -1.98 -7.05 10.86
C ALA A 37 -1.00 -7.38 9.72
N VAL A 38 -0.82 -8.67 9.40
CA VAL A 38 0.08 -9.14 8.33
C VAL A 38 -0.51 -8.83 6.95
N GLU A 39 -1.79 -9.18 6.73
CA GLU A 39 -2.47 -8.89 5.48
C GLU A 39 -2.53 -7.37 5.21
N GLY A 40 -2.84 -6.57 6.22
CA GLY A 40 -2.88 -5.11 6.16
C GLY A 40 -1.50 -4.51 5.84
N PHE A 41 -0.41 -5.07 6.35
CA PHE A 41 0.94 -4.65 5.99
C PHE A 41 1.24 -4.88 4.51
N TYR A 42 0.94 -6.07 3.99
CA TYR A 42 1.14 -6.40 2.58
C TYR A 42 0.24 -5.55 1.68
N TRP A 43 -1.05 -5.49 1.98
CA TRP A 43 -2.02 -4.71 1.22
C TRP A 43 -1.66 -3.21 1.20
N GLY A 44 -1.37 -2.63 2.37
CA GLY A 44 -1.00 -1.23 2.49
C GLY A 44 0.27 -0.90 1.73
N ASN A 45 1.28 -1.79 1.75
CA ASN A 45 2.49 -1.63 0.95
C ASN A 45 2.23 -1.74 -0.56
N ALA A 46 1.42 -2.70 -0.99
CA ALA A 46 1.04 -2.84 -2.39
C ALA A 46 0.37 -1.55 -2.90
N MET A 47 -0.63 -1.04 -2.19
CA MET A 47 -1.30 0.23 -2.50
C MET A 47 -0.32 1.42 -2.49
N LYS A 48 0.48 1.55 -1.44
CA LYS A 48 1.49 2.60 -1.28
C LYS A 48 2.43 2.67 -2.48
N TYR A 49 2.93 1.54 -2.96
CA TYR A 49 3.84 1.51 -4.10
C TYR A 49 3.13 1.79 -5.43
N MET A 50 1.89 1.31 -5.62
CA MET A 50 1.07 1.63 -6.80
C MET A 50 0.68 3.11 -6.89
N LEU A 51 0.51 3.81 -5.77
CA LEU A 51 0.19 5.23 -5.77
C LEU A 51 1.45 6.11 -5.94
N ARG A 52 2.62 5.59 -5.56
CA ARG A 52 3.88 6.33 -5.52
C ARG A 52 4.73 6.23 -6.78
N PHE A 53 4.61 5.15 -7.57
CA PHE A 53 5.61 4.80 -8.59
C PHE A 53 5.89 5.91 -9.60
N GLN A 54 4.87 6.68 -10.00
CA GLN A 54 5.01 7.77 -10.98
C GLN A 54 5.88 8.92 -10.49
N HIS A 55 6.06 9.04 -9.18
CA HIS A 55 6.68 10.21 -8.54
C HIS A 55 7.91 9.85 -7.68
N LYS A 56 8.36 8.58 -7.68
CA LYS A 56 9.55 8.17 -6.92
C LYS A 56 10.46 7.18 -7.65
N ASN A 57 10.13 5.88 -7.69
CA ASN A 57 11.05 4.84 -8.18
C ASN A 57 10.57 4.09 -9.44
N GLY A 58 9.48 4.51 -10.08
CA GLY A 58 8.98 3.91 -11.32
C GLY A 58 8.81 2.39 -11.23
N LEU A 59 9.42 1.67 -12.16
CA LEU A 59 9.32 0.21 -12.28
C LEU A 59 9.71 -0.55 -11.00
N GLU A 60 10.64 -0.03 -10.21
CA GLU A 60 11.04 -0.67 -8.95
C GLU A 60 9.88 -0.71 -7.94
N ASP A 61 9.12 0.38 -7.81
CA ASP A 61 7.95 0.42 -6.94
C ASP A 61 6.86 -0.53 -7.47
N LEU A 62 6.65 -0.64 -8.78
CA LEU A 62 5.73 -1.64 -9.34
C LEU A 62 6.13 -3.07 -9.00
N LYS A 63 7.44 -3.39 -9.05
CA LYS A 63 7.95 -4.72 -8.64
C LYS A 63 7.73 -4.96 -7.14
N LYS A 64 7.93 -3.95 -6.29
CA LYS A 64 7.63 -4.03 -4.85
C LYS A 64 6.14 -4.20 -4.58
N ALA A 65 5.28 -3.52 -5.34
CA ALA A 65 3.84 -3.67 -5.25
C ALA A 65 3.42 -5.11 -5.57
N ARG A 66 3.90 -5.65 -6.70
CA ARG A 66 3.66 -7.05 -7.09
C ARG A 66 4.09 -8.03 -5.99
N LYS A 67 5.28 -7.86 -5.42
CA LYS A 67 5.77 -8.76 -4.37
C LYS A 67 4.90 -8.76 -3.11
N ASN A 68 4.41 -7.59 -2.70
CA ASN A 68 3.50 -7.50 -1.56
C ASN A 68 2.12 -8.10 -1.89
N LEU A 69 1.65 -7.93 -3.13
CA LEU A 69 0.41 -8.55 -3.56
C LEU A 69 0.51 -10.09 -3.59
N GLU A 70 1.63 -10.64 -4.06
CA GLU A 70 1.92 -12.08 -3.99
C GLU A 70 1.82 -12.60 -2.56
N TRP A 71 2.49 -11.95 -1.59
CA TRP A 71 2.41 -12.36 -0.18
C TRP A 71 1.00 -12.28 0.39
N LEU A 72 0.23 -11.25 0.03
CA LEU A 72 -1.16 -11.14 0.44
C LEU A 72 -1.98 -12.32 -0.11
N ILE A 73 -1.86 -12.62 -1.40
CA ILE A 73 -2.57 -13.74 -2.04
C ILE A 73 -2.22 -15.05 -1.34
N GLU A 74 -0.94 -15.30 -1.08
CA GLU A 74 -0.48 -16.51 -0.38
C GLU A 74 -1.11 -16.66 1.02
N GLU A 75 -1.23 -15.58 1.80
CA GLU A 75 -1.93 -15.61 3.10
C GLU A 75 -3.41 -15.94 2.95
N ARG A 76 -4.09 -15.35 1.95
CA ARG A 76 -5.51 -15.62 1.68
C ARG A 76 -5.74 -17.06 1.27
N GLU A 77 -4.93 -17.59 0.34
CA GLU A 77 -5.02 -18.98 -0.10
C GLU A 77 -4.78 -19.96 1.06
N ARG A 78 -3.80 -19.69 1.93
CA ARG A 78 -3.59 -20.48 3.16
C ARG A 78 -4.80 -20.46 4.08
N ALA A 79 -5.44 -19.30 4.26
CA ALA A 79 -6.62 -19.18 5.11
C ALA A 79 -7.82 -19.97 4.53
N GLU A 80 -8.03 -19.93 3.22
CA GLU A 80 -9.12 -20.66 2.56
C GLU A 80 -8.90 -22.18 2.60
N HIS A 81 -7.67 -22.68 2.39
CA HIS A 81 -7.37 -24.11 2.52
C HIS A 81 -7.63 -24.63 3.93
N LYS A 82 -7.21 -23.89 4.97
CA LYS A 82 -7.48 -24.28 6.37
C LYS A 82 -8.97 -24.37 6.68
N LYS A 83 -9.78 -23.46 6.14
CA LYS A 83 -11.25 -23.52 6.29
C LYS A 83 -11.81 -24.78 5.65
N GLN A 84 -11.36 -25.12 4.44
CA GLN A 84 -11.82 -26.31 3.73
C GLN A 84 -11.44 -27.61 4.46
N ASP A 85 -10.25 -27.67 5.05
CA ASP A 85 -9.82 -28.82 5.86
C ASP A 85 -10.59 -28.93 7.18
N SER A 86 -11.01 -27.82 7.79
CA SER A 86 -11.79 -27.82 9.03
C SER A 86 -13.25 -28.27 8.89
N ILE A 87 -13.75 -28.34 7.65
CA ILE A 87 -15.13 -28.75 7.31
C ILE A 87 -15.19 -30.23 6.92
N ARG A 88 -14.03 -30.88 6.68
CA ARG A 88 -13.91 -32.32 6.40
C ARG A 88 -13.75 -33.11 7.69
#